data_AF-A0AAT9TGI7-F1
#
_entry.id   AF-A0AAT9TGI7-F1
#
_cell.length_a   1.000
_cell.length_b   1.000
_cell.length_c   1.000
_cell.angle_alpha   90.00
_cell.angle_beta   90.00
_cell.angle_gamma   90.00
#
_symmetry.space_group_name_H-M   'P 1'
#
loop_
_entity.id
_entity.type
_entity.pdbx_description
1 polymer ?
#
loop_
_entity_poly.entity_id
_entity_poly.type
_entity_poly.pdbx_seq_one_letter_code
_entity_poly.pdbx_strand_id
1 'polypeptide(L)' 'MSGHVPVPPLARVLDALGVGERDIASRATLTGGTYNTVTRVTLHDGRDWVVKTPPPHTAALR' A
#
# COMPACT_ATOMS: atom_id res chain seq x y z
N MET A 1 17.15 3.95 21.92
CA MET A 1 15.94 3.19 21.54
C MET A 1 15.42 3.79 20.25
N SER A 2 15.82 3.27 19.10
CA SER A 2 15.31 3.76 17.81
C SER A 2 13.93 3.16 17.61
N GLY A 3 12.88 3.97 17.71
CA GLY A 3 11.52 3.53 17.45
C GLY A 3 11.41 3.07 16.00
N HIS A 4 11.12 1.79 15.78
CA HIS A 4 10.76 1.30 14.46
C HIS A 4 9.42 1.93 14.09
N VAL A 5 9.44 2.99 13.28
CA VAL A 5 8.22 3.55 12.72
C VAL A 5 7.61 2.46 11.83
N PRO A 6 6.35 2.03 12.08
CA PRO A 6 5.71 1.04 11.24
C PRO A 6 5.65 1.57 9.81
N VAL A 7 6.28 0.85 8.88
CA VAL A 7 6.18 1.19 7.46
C VAL A 7 4.74 0.88 7.02
N PRO A 8 4.04 1.83 6.36
CA PRO A 8 2.68 1.60 5.91
C PRO A 8 2.59 0.35 5.00
N PRO A 9 1.52 -0.45 5.07
CA PRO A 9 1.43 -1.69 4.31
C PRO A 9 1.61 -1.52 2.80
N LEU A 10 1.07 -0.42 2.24
CA LEU A 10 1.24 -0.10 0.82
C LEU A 10 2.72 0.05 0.44
N ALA A 11 3.51 0.75 1.25
CA ALA A 11 4.93 0.95 0.98
C ALA A 11 5.70 -0.38 1.01
N ARG A 12 5.33 -1.30 1.90
CA ARG A 12 5.91 -2.65 1.92
C ARG A 12 5.56 -3.48 0.68
N VAL A 13 4.32 -3.41 0.22
CA VAL A 13 3.91 -4.12 -1.00
C VAL A 13 4.65 -3.59 -2.22
N LEU A 14 4.79 -2.27 -2.36
CA LEU A 14 5.49 -1.66 -3.49
C LEU A 14 6.99 -1.98 -3.47
N ASP A 15 7.63 -1.89 -2.31
CA ASP A 15 9.04 -2.26 -2.11
C ASP A 15 9.31 -3.73 -2.48
N ALA A 16 8.44 -4.65 -2.05
CA ALA A 16 8.55 -6.07 -2.39
C ALA A 16 8.41 -6.35 -3.90
N LEU A 17 7.79 -5.45 -4.65
CA LEU A 17 7.66 -5.49 -6.11
C LEU A 17 8.78 -4.71 -6.84
N GLY A 18 9.75 -4.18 -6.09
CA GLY A 18 10.85 -3.37 -6.63
C GLY A 18 10.44 -1.97 -7.09
N VAL A 19 9.29 -1.46 -6.62
CA VAL A 19 8.80 -0.12 -6.95
C VAL A 19 9.22 0.85 -5.86
N GLY A 20 10.13 1.76 -6.20
CA GLY A 20 10.56 2.84 -5.33
C GLY A 20 9.63 4.05 -5.40
N GLU A 21 9.77 4.96 -4.42
CA GLU A 21 9.02 6.22 -4.38
C GLU A 21 9.20 7.06 -5.66
N ARG A 22 10.38 6.99 -6.30
CA ARG A 22 10.70 7.73 -7.53
C ARG A 22 10.00 7.19 -8.77
N ASP A 23 9.51 5.96 -8.74
CA ASP A 23 8.79 5.34 -9.85
C ASP A 23 7.31 5.73 -9.85
N ILE A 24 6.82 6.32 -8.75
CA ILE A 24 5.41 6.58 -8.50
C ILE A 24 5.06 8.01 -8.92
N ALA A 25 4.20 8.11 -9.92
CA ALA A 25 3.66 9.38 -10.37
C ALA A 25 2.54 9.90 -9.45
N SER A 26 1.69 9.01 -8.92
CA SER A 26 0.60 9.40 -8.01
C SER A 26 0.04 8.24 -7.19
N ARG A 27 -0.64 8.60 -6.09
CA ARG A 27 -1.40 7.67 -5.22
C ARG A 27 -2.75 8.27 -4.89
N ALA A 28 -3.82 7.47 -5.01
CA ALA A 28 -5.16 7.91 -4.64
C ALA A 28 -5.90 6.80 -3.89
N THR A 29 -6.44 7.10 -2.71
CA THR A 29 -7.35 6.19 -2.01
C THR A 29 -8.64 6.07 -2.80
N LEU A 30 -9.06 4.83 -3.08
CA LEU A 30 -10.32 4.54 -3.73
C LEU A 30 -11.38 4.17 -2.68
N THR A 31 -12.62 4.57 -2.94
CA THR A 31 -13.78 4.13 -2.18
C THR A 31 -14.26 2.76 -2.67
N GLY A 32 -15.14 2.11 -1.90
CA GLY A 32 -15.74 0.83 -2.28
C GLY A 32 -14.99 -0.42 -1.77
N GLY A 33 -13.89 -0.25 -1.04
CA GLY A 33 -13.30 -1.34 -0.26
C GLY A 33 -14.12 -1.60 1.00
N THR A 34 -14.94 -2.65 1.03
CA THR A 34 -15.68 -3.02 2.26
C THR A 34 -14.73 -3.46 3.37
N TYR A 35 -13.78 -4.33 3.03
CA TYR A 35 -12.86 -4.95 4.00
C TYR A 35 -11.41 -4.52 3.81
N ASN A 36 -11.06 -3.84 2.72
CA ASN A 36 -9.68 -3.51 2.42
C ASN A 36 -9.57 -2.01 2.19
N THR A 37 -8.46 -1.41 2.59
CA THR A 37 -8.05 -0.14 2.01
C THR A 37 -7.63 -0.39 0.57
N VAL A 38 -8.20 0.38 -0.36
CA VAL A 38 -7.90 0.28 -1.78
C VAL A 38 -7.16 1.55 -2.21
N THR A 39 -6.01 1.40 -2.85
CA THR A 39 -5.21 2.53 -3.34
C THR A 39 -4.88 2.32 -4.80
N ARG A 40 -5.14 3.34 -5.63
CA ARG A 40 -4.63 3.43 -6.98
C ARG A 40 -3.20 3.96 -6.94
N VAL A 41 -2.29 3.33 -7.68
CA VAL A 41 -0.89 3.74 -7.83
C VAL A 41 -0.59 3.84 -9.31
N THR A 42 -0.32 5.05 -9.78
CA THR A 42 0.13 5.27 -11.17
C THR A 42 1.64 5.40 -11.17
N LEU A 43 2.31 4.65 -12.03
CA LEU A 43 3.77 4.69 -12.20
C LEU A 43 4.15 5.60 -13.38
N HIS A 44 5.37 6.13 -13.34
CA HIS A 44 5.90 6.96 -14.43
C HIS A 44 6.07 6.20 -15.75
N ASP A 45 6.19 4.87 -15.70
CA ASP A 45 6.25 4.02 -16.89
C ASP A 45 4.88 3.75 -17.54
N GLY A 46 3.82 4.37 -17.03
CA GLY A 46 2.46 4.27 -17.56
C GLY A 46 1.64 3.11 -17.01
N ARG A 47 2.22 2.24 -16.17
CA ARG A 47 1.43 1.22 -15.46
C ARG A 47 0.52 1.87 -14.41
N ASP A 48 -0.67 1.31 -14.25
CA ASP A 48 -1.67 1.77 -13.29
C ASP A 48 -2.19 0.58 -12.48
N TRP A 49 -1.95 0.61 -11.17
CA TRP A 49 -2.20 -0.49 -10.26
C TRP A 49 -3.31 -0.16 -9.27
N VAL A 50 -4.08 -1.17 -8.90
CA VAL A 50 -4.99 -1.13 -7.76
C VAL A 50 -4.47 -2.07 -6.69
N VAL A 51 -3.99 -1.50 -5.58
CA VAL A 51 -3.48 -2.25 -4.44
C VAL A 51 -4.57 -2.37 -3.39
N LYS A 52 -4.88 -3.60 -2.98
CA LYS A 52 -5.80 -3.90 -1.88
C LYS A 52 -4.99 -4.30 -0.65
N THR A 53 -5.15 -3.53 0.41
CA THR A 53 -4.50 -3.78 1.69
C THR A 53 -5.55 -4.22 2.71
N PRO A 54 -5.46 -5.43 3.27
CA PRO A 54 -6.35 -5.85 4.35
C PRO A 54 -6.01 -5.09 5.64
N PRO A 55 -6.98 -4.93 6.57
CA PRO A 55 -6.71 -4.41 7.90
C PRO A 55 -5.70 -5.32 8.62
N PRO A 56 -4.94 -4.79 9.60
CA PRO A 56 -4.03 -5.60 10.39
C PRO A 56 -4.74 -6.80 11.01
N HIS A 57 -4.14 -7.99 10.89
CA HIS A 57 -4.59 -9.20 11.59
C HIS A 57 -4.21 -9.11 13.07
N THR A 58 -4.87 -8.26 13.84
CA THR A 58 -4.75 -8.24 15.32
C THR A 58 -6.07 -8.56 16.03
N ALA A 59 -7.16 -8.83 15.30
CA ALA A 59 -8.49 -9.00 15.88
C ALA A 59 -9.02 -10.45 15.97
N ALA A 60 -8.29 -11.48 15.51
CA ALA A 60 -8.87 -12.83 15.37
C ALA A 60 -7.97 -14.01 15.79
N LEU A 61 -7.03 -13.78 16.72
CA LEU A 61 -6.45 -14.86 17.51
C LEU A 61 -6.62 -14.51 18.98
N ARG A 62 -7.79 -14.86 19.52
CA ARG A 62 -7.99 -15.03 20.96
C ARG A 62 -8.39 -16.47 21.20
#